data_AF-A0A6B3GP77-F1
#
_entry.id   AF-A0A6B3GP77-F1
#
_cell.length_a   1.000
_cell.length_b   1.000
_cell.length_c   1.000
_cell.angle_alpha   90.00
_cell.angle_beta   90.00
_cell.angle_gamma   90.00
#
_symmetry.space_group_name_H-M   'P 1'
#
loop_
_entity.id
_entity.type
_entity.pdbx_description
1 polymer ?
#
loop_
_entity_poly.entity_id
_entity_poly.type
_entity_poly.pdbx_seq_one_letter_code
_entity_poly.pdbx_strand_id
1 'polypeptide(L)'
;QPRRSRVTTGQQESLERLWPKWGLDIDGKRVLDLTELFDGLPVVLEIGFGMGEATAQMAADDPGTGILAVDVHTPGQGNLLGLAD
;
A
#
# COMPACT_ATOMS: atom_id res chain seq x y z
N GLN A 1 -15.10 16.91 12.07
CA GLN A 1 -14.06 16.01 12.61
C GLN A 1 -13.97 14.81 11.67
N PRO A 2 -12.80 14.50 11.08
CA PRO A 2 -12.66 13.27 10.31
C PRO A 2 -12.88 12.08 11.26
N ARG A 3 -13.70 11.11 10.85
CA ARG A 3 -13.87 9.86 11.60
C ARG A 3 -12.56 9.07 11.47
N ARG A 4 -11.71 9.10 12.50
CA ARG A 4 -10.58 8.17 12.58
C ARG A 4 -11.16 6.79 12.88
N SER A 5 -11.37 5.97 11.85
CA SER A 5 -11.66 4.55 12.03
C SER A 5 -10.53 3.93 12.86
N ARG A 6 -10.89 3.13 13.86
CA ARG A 6 -9.91 2.48 14.73
C ARG A 6 -9.25 1.34 13.97
N VAL A 7 -7.92 1.25 14.02
CA VAL A 7 -7.15 0.12 13.50
C VAL A 7 -7.60 -1.14 14.25
N THR A 8 -7.97 -2.20 13.52
CA THR A 8 -8.30 -3.50 14.11
C THR A 8 -7.02 -4.26 14.47
N THR A 9 -7.12 -5.28 15.34
CA THR A 9 -5.97 -6.11 15.69
C THR A 9 -5.31 -6.72 14.44
N GLY A 10 -6.09 -7.28 13.52
CA GLY A 10 -5.56 -7.87 12.29
C GLY A 10 -4.87 -6.85 11.37
N GLN A 11 -5.42 -5.63 11.24
CA GLN A 11 -4.76 -4.57 10.47
C GLN A 11 -3.44 -4.14 11.09
N GLN A 12 -3.38 -4.08 12.43
CA GLN A 12 -2.14 -3.76 13.13
C GLN A 12 -1.09 -4.86 12.95
N GLU A 13 -1.48 -6.13 13.08
CA GLU A 13 -0.58 -7.27 12.86
C GLU A 13 -0.04 -7.30 11.42
N SER A 14 -0.88 -7.02 10.42
CA SER A 14 -0.45 -6.89 9.02
C SER A 14 0.54 -5.74 8.83
N LEU A 15 0.28 -4.57 9.41
CA LEU A 15 1.22 -3.45 9.38
C LEU A 15 2.57 -3.84 9.97
N GLU A 16 2.60 -4.35 11.19
CA GLU A 16 3.84 -4.69 11.89
C GLU A 16 4.66 -5.74 11.13
N ARG A 17 3.99 -6.74 10.55
CA ARG A 17 4.64 -7.84 9.84
C ARG A 17 5.08 -7.48 8.42
N LEU A 18 4.29 -6.68 7.69
CA LEU A 18 4.46 -6.50 6.25
C LEU A 18 4.98 -5.12 5.85
N TRP A 19 4.88 -4.11 6.73
CA TRP A 19 5.47 -2.80 6.47
C TRP A 19 6.99 -2.88 6.19
N PRO A 20 7.80 -3.68 6.88
CA PRO A 20 9.23 -3.80 6.55
C PRO A 20 9.51 -4.38 5.15
N LYS A 21 8.54 -5.09 4.55
CA LYS A 21 8.67 -5.74 3.25
C LYS A 21 8.16 -4.86 2.11
N TRP A 22 7.03 -4.19 2.31
CA TRP A 22 6.29 -3.49 1.25
C TRP A 22 5.98 -2.01 1.57
N GLY A 23 6.15 -1.60 2.83
CA GLY A 23 5.91 -0.23 3.27
C GLY A 23 7.03 0.71 2.87
N LEU A 24 6.67 1.97 2.63
CA LEU A 24 7.61 3.04 2.31
C LEU A 24 7.32 4.23 3.22
N ASP A 25 8.32 4.62 4.01
CA ASP A 25 8.24 5.83 4.81
C ASP A 25 8.60 7.06 3.96
N ILE A 26 7.76 8.08 4.01
CA ILE A 26 8.00 9.34 3.30
C ILE A 26 8.84 10.26 4.19
N ASP A 27 10.14 10.36 3.89
CA ASP A 27 11.07 11.24 4.60
C ASP A 27 11.18 12.66 3.99
N GLY A 28 10.57 12.87 2.81
CA GLY A 28 10.61 14.13 2.06
C GLY A 28 11.98 14.49 1.50
N LYS A 29 12.95 13.58 1.52
CA LYS A 29 14.34 13.82 1.13
C LYS A 29 14.75 13.06 -0.13
N ARG A 30 14.02 12.00 -0.47
CA ARG A 30 14.36 11.10 -1.57
C ARG A 30 13.23 11.03 -2.60
N VAL A 31 13.63 10.96 -3.87
CA VAL A 31 12.76 10.56 -4.97
C VAL A 31 12.84 9.05 -5.08
N LEU A 32 11.69 8.38 -5.20
CA LEU A 32 11.64 6.93 -5.37
C LEU A 32 12.15 6.53 -6.75
N ASP A 33 13.04 5.54 -6.82
CA ASP A 33 13.38 4.87 -8.07
C ASP A 33 12.36 3.75 -8.32
N LEU A 34 11.38 4.03 -9.18
CA LEU A 34 10.33 3.06 -9.50
C LEU A 34 10.85 1.87 -10.32
N THR A 35 11.96 2.05 -11.05
CA THR A 35 12.55 0.97 -11.84
C THR A 35 13.14 -0.07 -10.91
N GLU A 36 13.88 0.38 -9.90
CA GLU A 36 14.42 -0.50 -8.86
C GLU A 36 13.31 -1.13 -8.02
N LEU A 37 12.26 -0.38 -7.70
CA LEU A 37 11.20 -0.85 -6.81
C LEU A 37 10.28 -1.91 -7.41
N PHE A 38 10.07 -1.88 -8.73
CA PHE A 38 9.14 -2.74 -9.44
C PHE A 38 9.81 -3.54 -10.57
N ASP A 39 11.13 -3.73 -10.52
CA ASP A 39 11.90 -4.51 -11.50
C ASP A 39 11.67 -4.09 -12.97
N GLY A 40 11.47 -2.79 -13.19
CA GLY A 40 11.25 -2.20 -14.52
C GLY A 40 9.85 -2.41 -15.11
N LEU A 41 8.90 -2.93 -14.33
CA LEU A 41 7.49 -3.00 -14.75
C LEU A 41 6.89 -1.59 -14.91
N PRO A 42 5.87 -1.41 -15.78
CA PRO A 42 5.05 -0.20 -15.74
C PRO A 42 4.42 -0.04 -14.36
N VAL A 43 4.29 1.21 -13.90
CA VAL A 43 3.78 1.51 -12.55
C VAL A 43 2.57 2.41 -12.62
N VAL A 44 1.52 2.04 -11.89
CA VAL A 44 0.35 2.88 -11.62
C VAL A 44 0.43 3.42 -10.20
N LEU A 45 0.19 4.72 -10.06
CA LEU A 45 0.05 5.37 -8.76
C LEU A 45 -1.44 5.49 -8.42
N GLU A 46 -1.84 4.88 -7.30
CA GLU A 46 -3.18 5.04 -6.74
C GLU A 46 -3.12 5.93 -5.50
N ILE A 47 -3.85 7.05 -5.51
CA ILE A 47 -3.91 8.00 -4.40
C ILE A 47 -5.29 7.91 -3.75
N GLY A 48 -5.32 7.69 -2.44
CA GLY A 48 -6.57 7.57 -1.69
C GLY A 48 -7.24 6.22 -1.90
N PHE A 49 -6.48 5.12 -1.80
CA PHE A 49 -6.96 3.75 -2.03
C PHE A 49 -7.99 3.26 -0.98
N GLY A 50 -8.18 4.01 0.11
CA GLY A 50 -9.16 3.71 1.14
C GLY A 50 -8.82 2.42 1.86
N MET A 51 -9.66 1.38 1.69
CA MET A 51 -9.45 0.07 2.32
C MET A 51 -8.61 -0.88 1.46
N GLY A 52 -8.34 -0.56 0.19
CA GLY A 52 -7.39 -1.28 -0.65
C GLY A 52 -7.92 -2.52 -1.37
N GLU A 53 -9.21 -2.85 -1.28
CA GLU A 53 -9.78 -3.99 -2.02
C GLU A 53 -9.64 -3.81 -3.54
N ALA A 54 -9.90 -2.60 -4.04
CA ALA A 54 -9.72 -2.29 -5.45
C ALA A 54 -8.25 -2.39 -5.87
N THR A 55 -7.33 -1.86 -5.04
CA THR A 55 -5.88 -1.94 -5.26
C THR A 55 -5.39 -3.39 -5.37
N ALA A 56 -5.78 -4.23 -4.41
CA ALA A 56 -5.39 -5.64 -4.38
C ALA A 56 -5.95 -6.39 -5.60
N GLN A 57 -7.20 -6.13 -5.98
CA GLN A 57 -7.80 -6.71 -7.17
C GLN A 57 -7.09 -6.27 -8.45
N MET A 58 -6.77 -4.97 -8.60
CA MET A 58 -6.02 -4.46 -9.75
C MET A 58 -4.65 -5.13 -9.89
N ALA A 59 -3.92 -5.27 -8.78
CA ALA A 59 -2.61 -5.93 -8.77
C ALA A 59 -2.71 -7.44 -9.11
N ALA A 60 -3.77 -8.12 -8.66
CA ALA A 60 -3.99 -9.53 -8.98
C ALA A 60 -4.43 -9.76 -10.44
N ASP A 61 -5.24 -8.85 -10.99
CA ASP A 61 -5.76 -8.94 -12.36
C ASP A 61 -4.70 -8.59 -13.42
N ASP A 62 -3.72 -7.74 -13.08
CA ASP A 62 -2.58 -7.42 -13.94
C ASP A 62 -1.23 -7.49 -13.21
N PRO A 63 -0.65 -8.70 -13.06
CA PRO A 63 0.67 -8.89 -12.45
C PRO A 63 1.82 -8.27 -13.25
N GLY A 64 1.58 -7.81 -14.49
CA GLY A 64 2.56 -7.14 -15.33
C GLY A 64 2.72 -5.66 -15.00
N THR A 65 1.91 -5.11 -14.10
CA THR A 65 1.92 -3.70 -13.70
C THR A 65 2.12 -3.59 -12.19
N GLY A 66 3.14 -2.83 -11.77
CA GLY A 66 3.34 -2.47 -10.38
C GLY A 66 2.31 -1.46 -9.91
N ILE A 67 1.78 -1.61 -8.70
CA ILE A 67 0.88 -0.64 -8.08
C ILE A 67 1.60 0.05 -6.91
N LEU A 68 1.81 1.36 -7.01
CA LEU A 68 2.25 2.20 -5.90
C LEU A 68 1.01 2.84 -5.26
N ALA A 69 0.60 2.34 -4.10
CA ALA A 69 -0.61 2.78 -3.42
C ALA A 69 -0.29 3.75 -2.28
N VAL A 70 -0.93 4.93 -2.27
CA VAL A 70 -0.70 5.99 -1.27
C VAL A 70 -2.01 6.36 -0.59
N ASP A 71 -2.06 6.24 0.73
CA ASP A 71 -3.17 6.72 1.55
C ASP A 71 -2.64 7.19 2.91
N VAL A 72 -3.35 8.13 3.54
CA VAL A 72 -3.09 8.60 4.91
C VAL A 72 -3.85 7.76 5.96
N HIS A 73 -4.73 6.87 5.52
CA HIS A 73 -5.57 6.04 6.37
C HIS A 73 -4.85 4.77 6.81
N THR A 74 -4.24 4.82 8.00
CA THR A 74 -3.52 3.67 8.59
C THR A 74 -4.32 2.35 8.65
N PRO A 75 -5.62 2.33 9.02
CA PRO A 75 -6.41 1.09 8.94
C PRO A 75 -6.47 0.49 7.53
N GLY A 76 -6.56 1.36 6.52
CA GLY A 76 -6.56 0.99 5.11
C GLY A 76 -5.24 0.37 4.66
N GLN A 77 -4.12 0.98 5.07
CA GLN A 77 -2.78 0.45 4.81
C GLN A 77 -2.62 -0.97 5.37
N GLY A 78 -3.06 -1.21 6.62
CA GLY A 78 -3.01 -2.55 7.22
C GLY A 78 -3.93 -3.56 6.54
N ASN A 79 -5.10 -3.12 6.06
CA ASN A 79 -6.02 -3.96 5.31
C ASN A 79 -5.43 -4.37 3.97
N LEU A 80 -4.93 -3.40 3.19
CA LEU A 80 -4.28 -3.66 1.90
C LEU A 80 -3.12 -4.63 2.03
N LEU A 81 -2.23 -4.41 3.01
CA LEU A 81 -1.13 -5.34 3.27
C LEU A 81 -1.64 -6.75 3.60
N GLY A 82 -2.69 -6.87 4.41
CA GLY A 82 -3.30 -8.16 4.72
C GLY A 82 -3.99 -8.83 3.53
N LEU A 83 -4.53 -8.06 2.57
CA LEU A 83 -5.11 -8.58 1.33
C LEU A 83 -4.05 -9.05 0.33
N ALA A 84 -2.86 -8.45 0.37
CA ALA A 84 -1.77 -8.71 -0.57
C ALA A 84 -0.79 -9.81 -0.11
N ASP A 85 -0.86 -10.25 1.14
CA ASP A 85 -0.02 -11.31 1.74
C ASP A 85 -0.36 -12.72 1.23
#